data_AF-A0A7C6HD56-F1
#
_entry.id   AF-A0A7C6HD56-F1
#
_cell.length_a   1.000
_cell.length_b   1.000
_cell.length_c   1.000
_cell.angle_alpha   90.00
_cell.angle_beta   90.00
_cell.angle_gamma   90.00
#
_symmetry.space_group_name_H-M   'P 1'
#
loop_
_entity.id
_entity.type
_entity.pdbx_description
1 polymer ?
#
loop_
_entity_poly.entity_id
_entity_poly.type
_entity_poly.pdbx_seq_one_letter_code
_entity_poly.pdbx_strand_id
1 'polypeptide(L)'
;MQLFDLFSRKQEGQDNEMAQLLRALRQAQKDYDVAASCFREATEADRVDEAIFLMEAARKKYSYYLRKLREYTAQNDQSMCQ
;
A
#
# COMPACT_ATOMS: atom_id res chain seq x y z
N MET A 1 18.80 -32.25 9.22
CA MET A 1 18.22 -30.90 9.31
C MET A 1 16.98 -30.89 8.45
N GLN A 2 15.83 -30.77 9.11
CA GLN A 2 14.55 -31.25 8.62
C GLN A 2 13.80 -30.13 7.91
N LEU A 3 13.08 -30.52 6.85
CA LEU A 3 12.22 -29.69 5.98
C LEU A 3 11.33 -28.65 6.73
N PHE A 4 11.03 -28.93 7.99
CA PHE A 4 10.20 -28.12 8.88
C PHE A 4 10.74 -26.70 9.10
N ASP A 5 12.06 -26.55 9.28
CA ASP A 5 12.69 -25.24 9.55
C ASP A 5 12.60 -24.28 8.35
N LEU A 6 12.54 -24.83 7.13
CA LEU A 6 12.43 -24.05 5.91
C LEU A 6 11.00 -23.51 5.74
N PHE A 7 10.00 -24.30 6.10
CA PHE A 7 8.59 -23.94 6.00
C PHE A 7 8.24 -22.82 6.98
N SER A 8 8.72 -22.92 8.23
CA SER A 8 8.54 -21.86 9.24
C SER A 8 9.16 -20.52 8.81
N ARG A 9 10.37 -20.53 8.26
CA ARG A 9 11.01 -19.28 7.75
C ARG A 9 10.27 -18.68 6.57
N LYS A 10 9.72 -19.50 5.69
CA LYS A 10 8.92 -19.03 4.54
C LYS A 10 7.66 -18.32 5.02
N GLN A 11 6.99 -18.88 6.02
CA GLN A 11 5.74 -18.34 6.57
C GLN A 11 5.97 -17.03 7.34
N GLU A 12 7.04 -16.93 8.13
CA GLU A 12 7.44 -15.67 8.78
C GLU A 12 7.77 -14.55 7.76
N GLY A 13 8.42 -14.91 6.64
CA GLY A 13 8.70 -13.96 5.56
C GLY A 13 7.41 -13.44 4.89
N GLN A 14 6.44 -14.33 4.68
CA GLN A 14 5.13 -13.99 4.12
C GLN A 14 4.35 -13.04 5.06
N ASP A 15 4.22 -13.37 6.34
CA ASP A 15 3.51 -12.53 7.30
C ASP A 15 4.13 -11.13 7.43
N ASN A 16 5.46 -11.04 7.32
CA ASN A 16 6.18 -9.77 7.32
C ASN A 16 5.87 -8.92 6.08
N GLU A 17 5.87 -9.52 4.89
CA GLU A 17 5.55 -8.82 3.64
C GLU A 17 4.10 -8.28 3.64
N MET A 18 3.14 -9.09 4.10
CA MET A 18 1.74 -8.66 4.25
C MET A 18 1.62 -7.47 5.21
N ALA A 19 2.29 -7.53 6.36
CA ALA A 19 2.30 -6.44 7.32
C ALA A 19 2.91 -5.15 6.77
N GLN A 20 3.98 -5.26 5.96
CA GLN A 20 4.60 -4.12 5.28
C GLN A 20 3.67 -3.50 4.23
N LEU A 21 3.01 -4.33 3.40
CA LEU A 21 2.04 -3.85 2.40
C LEU A 21 0.87 -3.12 3.06
N LEU A 22 0.31 -3.67 4.16
CA LEU A 22 -0.75 -3.01 4.92
C LEU A 22 -0.29 -1.69 5.54
N ARG A 23 0.93 -1.64 6.09
CA ARG A 23 1.49 -0.40 6.64
C ARG A 23 1.65 0.66 5.54
N ALA A 24 2.19 0.28 4.39
CA ALA A 24 2.40 1.17 3.26
C ALA A 24 1.06 1.68 2.67
N LEU A 25 0.05 0.80 2.58
CA LEU A 25 -1.29 1.17 2.16
C LEU A 25 -1.92 2.21 3.09
N ARG A 26 -1.87 1.98 4.41
CA ARG A 26 -2.37 2.94 5.40
C ARG A 26 -1.64 4.28 5.32
N GLN A 27 -0.33 4.26 5.10
CA GLN A 27 0.43 5.49 4.94
C GLN A 27 0.01 6.23 3.67
N ALA A 28 -0.12 5.54 2.54
CA ALA A 28 -0.56 6.15 1.29
C ALA A 28 -1.98 6.73 1.38
N GLN A 29 -2.88 6.12 2.16
CA GLN A 29 -4.20 6.68 2.46
C GLN A 29 -4.08 7.99 3.24
N LYS A 30 -3.27 8.02 4.31
CA LYS A 30 -3.03 9.25 5.08
C LYS A 30 -2.43 10.35 4.22
N ASP A 31 -1.46 10.01 3.37
CA ASP A 31 -0.84 10.96 2.44
C ASP A 31 -1.90 11.58 1.50
N TYR A 32 -2.84 10.77 1.02
CA TYR A 32 -3.96 11.24 0.19
C TYR A 32 -4.92 12.14 0.97
N ASP A 33 -5.29 11.78 2.19
CA ASP A 33 -6.19 12.57 3.03
C ASP A 33 -5.59 13.96 3.34
N VAL A 34 -4.29 14.02 3.60
CA VAL A 34 -3.54 15.28 3.79
C VAL A 34 -3.54 16.11 2.51
N ALA A 35 -3.17 15.52 1.36
CA ALA A 35 -3.17 16.23 0.09
C ALA A 35 -4.56 16.74 -0.30
N ALA A 36 -5.60 15.98 0.00
CA ALA A 36 -6.99 16.39 -0.19
C ALA A 36 -7.38 17.57 0.72
N SER A 37 -6.82 17.67 1.94
CA SER A 37 -7.01 18.86 2.79
C SER A 37 -6.31 20.08 2.21
N CYS A 38 -5.06 19.92 1.77
CA CYS A 38 -4.31 21.00 1.12
C CYS A 38 -5.07 21.55 -0.10
N PHE A 39 -5.66 20.67 -0.92
CA PHE A 39 -6.49 21.10 -2.06
C PHE A 39 -7.74 21.89 -1.64
N ARG A 40 -8.42 21.46 -0.55
CA ARG A 40 -9.59 22.20 -0.04
C ARG A 40 -9.25 23.58 0.50
N GLU A 41 -8.03 23.74 1.02
CA GLU A 41 -7.55 24.99 1.62
C GLU A 41 -6.86 25.91 0.61
N ALA A 42 -6.53 25.41 -0.59
CA ALA A 42 -5.84 26.18 -1.61
C ALA A 42 -6.78 27.21 -2.27
N THR A 43 -6.45 28.50 -2.12
CA THR A 43 -7.19 29.62 -2.73
C THR A 43 -6.44 30.29 -3.88
N GLU A 44 -5.12 30.26 -3.85
CA GLU A 44 -4.26 30.85 -4.88
C GLU A 44 -4.09 29.86 -6.04
N ALA A 45 -4.12 30.36 -7.29
CA ALA A 45 -4.13 29.50 -8.48
C ALA A 45 -2.91 28.56 -8.57
N ASP A 46 -1.72 29.06 -8.22
CA ASP A 46 -0.48 28.27 -8.17
C ASP A 46 -0.51 27.18 -7.08
N ARG A 47 -1.11 27.50 -5.92
CA ARG A 47 -1.31 26.54 -4.82
C ARG A 47 -2.36 25.48 -5.15
N VAL A 48 -3.37 25.83 -5.95
CA VAL A 48 -4.37 24.87 -6.43
C VAL A 48 -3.71 23.84 -7.35
N ASP A 49 -2.89 24.27 -8.31
CA ASP A 49 -2.17 23.38 -9.21
C ASP A 49 -1.23 22.43 -8.46
N GLU A 50 -0.45 22.96 -7.50
CA GLU A 50 0.42 22.15 -6.65
C GLU A 50 -0.38 21.12 -5.84
N ALA A 51 -1.50 21.54 -5.24
CA ALA A 51 -2.34 20.66 -4.44
C ALA A 51 -3.00 19.55 -5.29
N ILE A 52 -3.43 19.85 -6.52
CA ILE A 52 -3.92 18.85 -7.48
C ILE A 52 -2.83 17.82 -7.77
N PHE A 53 -1.62 18.28 -8.10
CA PHE A 53 -0.50 17.39 -8.41
C PHE A 53 -0.18 16.45 -7.25
N LEU A 54 -0.10 16.98 -6.02
CA LEU A 54 0.16 16.20 -4.82
C LEU A 54 -0.95 15.18 -4.56
N MET A 55 -2.22 15.58 -4.72
CA MET A 55 -3.37 14.70 -4.53
C MET A 55 -3.38 13.55 -5.55
N GLU A 56 -3.06 13.82 -6.82
CA GLU A 56 -2.95 12.78 -7.85
C GLU A 56 -1.80 11.80 -7.56
N ALA A 57 -0.64 12.31 -7.14
CA ALA A 57 0.51 11.49 -6.79
C ALA A 57 0.17 10.55 -5.61
N ALA A 58 -0.44 11.08 -4.56
CA ALA A 58 -0.89 10.29 -3.41
C ALA A 58 -1.93 9.24 -3.80
N ARG A 59 -2.90 9.59 -4.66
CA ARG A 59 -3.91 8.66 -5.19
C ARG A 59 -3.28 7.51 -5.98
N LYS A 60 -2.30 7.80 -6.84
CA LYS A 60 -1.56 6.78 -7.60
C LYS A 60 -0.82 5.83 -6.65
N LYS A 61 -0.16 6.37 -5.63
CA LYS A 61 0.54 5.58 -4.60
C LYS A 61 -0.42 4.67 -3.81
N TYR A 62 -1.57 5.20 -3.37
CA TYR A 62 -2.61 4.41 -2.69
C TYR A 62 -3.13 3.27 -3.57
N SER A 63 -3.48 3.59 -4.82
CA SER A 63 -3.99 2.60 -5.79
C SER A 63 -2.96 1.50 -6.09
N TYR A 64 -1.68 1.84 -6.15
CA TYR A 64 -0.59 0.89 -6.30
C TYR A 64 -0.56 -0.13 -5.15
N TYR A 65 -0.57 0.33 -3.90
CA TYR A 65 -0.53 -0.57 -2.74
C TYR A 65 -1.81 -1.42 -2.62
N LEU A 66 -2.97 -0.87 -2.96
CA LEU A 66 -4.20 -1.66 -3.05
C LEU A 66 -4.08 -2.81 -4.04
N ARG A 67 -3.53 -2.53 -5.24
CA ARG A 67 -3.31 -3.55 -6.26
C ARG A 67 -2.30 -4.59 -5.76
N LYS A 68 -1.19 -4.16 -5.18
CA LYS A 68 -0.17 -5.06 -4.63
C LYS A 68 -0.70 -5.97 -3.53
N LEU A 69 -1.53 -5.44 -2.64
CA LEU A 69 -2.16 -6.22 -1.58
C LEU A 69 -3.08 -7.30 -2.17
N ARG A 70 -3.88 -6.97 -3.19
CA ARG A 70 -4.74 -7.95 -3.88
C ARG A 70 -3.95 -9.03 -4.62
N GLU A 71 -2.87 -8.63 -5.30
CA GLU A 71 -1.95 -9.57 -5.96
C GLU A 71 -1.35 -10.53 -4.93
N TYR A 72 -0.90 -9.99 -3.79
CA TYR A 72 -0.33 -10.76 -2.70
C TYR A 72 -1.35 -11.75 -2.11
N THR A 73 -2.57 -11.31 -1.77
CA THR A 73 -3.58 -12.23 -1.22
C THR A 73 -3.97 -13.31 -2.22
N ALA A 74 -4.17 -12.97 -3.49
CA ALA A 74 -4.52 -13.94 -4.52
C ALA A 74 -3.44 -15.01 -4.76
N GLN A 75 -2.15 -14.64 -4.66
CA GLN A 75 -1.04 -15.57 -4.81
C GLN A 75 -0.86 -16.50 -3.60
N ASN A 76 -1.12 -15.99 -2.39
CA ASN A 76 -0.93 -16.76 -1.16
C ASN A 76 -2.14 -17.65 -0.83
N ASP A 77 -3.36 -17.32 -1.28
CA ASP A 77 -4.54 -18.18 -1.15
C ASP A 77 -4.44 -19.46 -2.01
N GLN A 78 -3.70 -19.42 -3.14
CA GLN A 78 -3.47 -20.61 -3.99
C GLN A 78 -2.54 -21.67 -3.36
N SER A 79 -1.86 -21.34 -2.26
CA SER A 79 -0.96 -22.27 -1.55
C SER A 79 -1.70 -23.27 -0.63
N MET A 80 -3.02 -23.14 -0.46
CA MET A 80 -3.82 -23.97 0.47
C MET A 80 -4.64 -25.08 -0.21
N CYS A 81 -4.64 -25.15 -1.54
CA CYS A 81 -5.41 -26.15 -2.32
C CYS A 81 -4.53 -27.15 -3.10
N GLN A 82 -3.26 -27.33 -2.75
CA GLN A 82 -2.38 -28.36 -3.33
C GLN A 82 -1.79 -29.27 -2.26
#